data_AF-A0AAW2KME4-F1
#
_entry.id   AF-A0AAW2KME4-F1
#
_cell.length_a   1.000
_cell.length_b   1.000
_cell.length_c   1.000
_cell.angle_alpha   90.00
_cell.angle_beta   90.00
_cell.angle_gamma   90.00
#
_symmetry.space_group_name_H-M   'P 1'
#
loop_
_entity.id
_entity.type
_entity.pdbx_description
1 polymer ?
#
loop_
_entity_poly.entity_id
_entity_poly.type
_entity_poly.pdbx_seq_one_letter_code
_entity_poly.pdbx_strand_id
1 'polypeptide(L)' 'SIFFETMPYRLNESTGYNDYDQLEKTAVLFRSILIVTGARAYAHLYDYVRIRKFRGVILLADMAHISTD' A
#
# COMPACT_ATOMS: atom_id res chain seq x y z
N SER A 1 17.57 -3.14 5.36
CA SER A 1 16.64 -3.37 6.48
C SER A 1 17.19 -4.52 7.29
N ILE A 2 17.30 -4.37 8.62
CA ILE A 2 17.99 -5.35 9.48
C ILE A 2 17.01 -6.40 10.04
N PHE A 3 15.69 -6.13 9.96
CA PHE A 3 14.65 -6.94 10.61
C PHE A 3 13.53 -7.42 9.68
N PHE A 4 13.28 -6.73 8.57
CA PHE A 4 12.19 -7.05 7.64
C PHE A 4 12.62 -6.92 6.19
N GLU A 5 12.10 -7.77 5.31
CA GLU A 5 12.25 -7.56 3.88
C GLU A 5 11.09 -6.70 3.37
N THR A 6 11.42 -5.64 2.63
CA THR A 6 10.44 -4.67 2.15
C THR A 6 10.47 -4.59 0.63
N MET A 7 9.30 -4.69 0.01
CA MET A 7 9.11 -4.49 -1.41
C MET A 7 8.18 -3.29 -1.66
N PRO A 8 8.65 -2.21 -2.28
CA PRO A 8 7.80 -1.04 -2.55
C PRO A 8 6.83 -1.32 -3.71
N TYR A 9 5.62 -0.77 -3.62
CA TYR A 9 4.72 -0.57 -4.76
C TYR A 9 4.76 0.89 -5.21
N ARG A 10 4.37 1.17 -6.46
CA ARG A 10 4.49 2.50 -7.06
C ARG A 10 3.14 3.09 -7.44
N LEU A 11 3.18 4.37 -7.78
CA LEU A 11 2.10 5.04 -8.49
C LEU A 11 2.16 4.65 -9.97
N ASN A 12 1.00 4.66 -10.62
CA ASN A 12 0.90 4.71 -12.06
C ASN A 12 1.36 6.09 -12.53
N GLU A 13 2.50 6.15 -13.23
CA GLU A 13 3.17 7.39 -13.63
C GLU A 13 2.33 8.30 -14.54
N SER A 14 1.40 7.73 -15.30
CA SER A 14 0.53 8.49 -16.19
C SER A 14 -0.65 9.15 -15.48
N THR A 15 -1.10 8.60 -14.34
CA THR A 15 -2.31 9.04 -13.65
C THR A 15 -2.05 9.62 -12.27
N GLY A 16 -0.90 9.32 -11.66
CA GLY A 16 -0.58 9.70 -10.28
C GLY A 16 -1.29 8.88 -9.20
N TYR A 17 -2.13 7.90 -9.57
CA TYR A 17 -2.82 7.03 -8.61
C TYR A 17 -1.97 5.82 -8.22
N ASN A 18 -2.22 5.23 -7.05
CA ASN A 18 -1.61 3.97 -6.65
C ASN A 18 -1.85 2.89 -7.71
N ASP A 19 -0.80 2.20 -8.14
CA ASP A 19 -0.92 1.06 -9.07
C ASP A 19 -1.33 -0.20 -8.29
N TYR A 20 -2.63 -0.34 -8.09
CA TYR A 20 -3.20 -1.46 -7.36
C TYR A 20 -3.06 -2.81 -8.08
N ASP A 21 -2.98 -2.81 -9.42
CA ASP A 21 -2.77 -4.03 -10.20
C ASP A 21 -1.34 -4.55 -10.00
N GLN A 22 -0.37 -3.63 -9.98
CA GLN A 22 1.01 -3.97 -9.65
C GLN A 22 1.12 -4.43 -8.20
N LEU A 23 0.50 -3.72 -7.24
CA LEU A 23 0.47 -4.11 -5.83
C LEU A 23 -0.06 -5.55 -5.65
N GLU A 24 -1.14 -5.91 -6.33
CA GLU A 24 -1.72 -7.25 -6.25
C GLU A 24 -0.76 -8.33 -6.76
N LYS A 25 -0.13 -8.10 -7.91
CA LYS A 25 0.86 -9.02 -8.48
C LYS A 25 2.06 -9.19 -7.56
N THR A 26 2.61 -8.08 -7.05
CA THR A 26 3.82 -8.11 -6.22
C THR A 26 3.53 -8.68 -4.84
N ALA A 27 2.39 -8.38 -4.23
CA ALA A 27 2.01 -8.94 -2.93
C ALA A 27 1.88 -10.47 -2.96
N VAL A 28 1.35 -11.04 -4.04
CA VAL A 28 1.25 -12.49 -4.21
C VAL A 28 2.63 -13.12 -4.44
N LEU A 29 3.45 -12.53 -5.33
CA LEU A 29 4.80 -13.03 -5.62
C LEU A 29 5.71 -12.98 -4.39
N PHE A 30 5.61 -11.90 -3.61
CA PHE A 30 6.40 -11.69 -2.39
C PHE A 30 5.81 -12.40 -1.16
N ARG A 31 4.60 -12.95 -1.27
CA ARG A 31 3.85 -13.56 -0.15
C ARG A 31 3.80 -12.63 1.07
N SER A 32 3.48 -11.37 0.82
CA SER A 32 3.46 -10.33 1.84
C SER A 32 2.54 -10.70 3.00
N ILE A 33 3.05 -10.61 4.24
CA ILE A 33 2.24 -10.77 5.46
C ILE A 33 1.63 -9.44 5.94
N LEU A 34 2.17 -8.32 5.47
CA LEU A 34 1.79 -6.96 5.85
C LEU A 34 1.83 -6.05 4.62
N ILE A 35 0.78 -5.25 4.44
CA ILE A 35 0.73 -4.15 3.49
C ILE A 35 0.55 -2.85 4.29
N VAL A 36 1.44 -1.89 4.04
CA VAL A 36 1.39 -0.54 4.63
C VAL A 36 0.80 0.44 3.61
N THR A 37 -0.19 1.21 4.05
CA THR A 37 -0.89 2.21 3.24
C THR A 37 -0.85 3.54 3.96
N GLY A 38 -0.32 4.56 3.30
CA GLY A 38 -0.02 5.84 3.93
C GLY A 38 1.22 6.46 3.29
N ALA A 39 1.22 7.77 3.17
CA ALA A 39 2.33 8.51 2.58
C ALA A 39 2.37 9.92 3.15
N ARG A 40 3.56 10.51 3.13
CA ARG A 40 3.77 11.90 3.55
C ARG A 40 3.23 12.91 2.53
N ALA A 41 3.25 12.57 1.24
CA ALA A 41 2.90 13.45 0.13
C ALA A 41 2.11 12.67 -0.93
N TYR A 42 0.84 12.40 -0.65
CA TYR A 42 -0.10 11.79 -1.59
C TYR A 42 -1.44 12.51 -1.48
N ALA A 43 -1.87 13.15 -2.56
CA ALA A 43 -3.05 14.02 -2.56
C ALA A 43 -4.38 13.26 -2.78
N HIS A 44 -4.32 11.97 -3.11
CA HIS A 44 -5.50 11.17 -3.40
C HIS A 44 -5.89 10.29 -2.21
N LEU A 45 -7.15 9.87 -2.19
CA LEU A 45 -7.66 8.91 -1.22
C LEU A 45 -7.16 7.49 -1.55
N TYR A 46 -6.92 6.71 -0.50
CA TYR A 46 -6.59 5.29 -0.63
C TYR A 46 -7.85 4.43 -0.79
N ASP A 47 -7.82 3.50 -1.75
CA ASP A 47 -8.85 2.47 -1.89
C ASP A 47 -8.62 1.32 -0.89
N TYR A 48 -9.00 1.55 0.37
CA TYR A 48 -8.91 0.55 1.43
C TYR A 48 -9.76 -0.69 1.16
N VAL A 49 -10.87 -0.54 0.43
CA VAL A 49 -11.76 -1.68 0.08
C VAL A 49 -11.02 -2.65 -0.82
N ARG A 50 -10.29 -2.14 -1.82
CA ARG A 50 -9.48 -2.96 -2.72
C ARG A 50 -8.34 -3.67 -1.99
N ILE A 51 -7.64 -2.98 -1.10
CA ILE A 51 -6.50 -3.55 -0.36
C ILE A 51 -6.98 -4.59 0.67
N ARG A 52 -8.16 -4.41 1.26
CA ARG A 52 -8.73 -5.39 2.20
C ARG A 52 -9.10 -6.73 1.54
N LYS A 53 -9.13 -6.82 0.21
CA LYS A 53 -9.40 -8.09 -0.51
C LYS A 53 -8.27 -9.11 -0.34
N PHE A 54 -7.06 -8.69 0.03
CA PHE A 54 -5.95 -9.61 0.32
C PHE A 54 -6.23 -10.40 1.60
N ARG A 55 -6.58 -11.69 1.44
CA ARG A 55 -6.84 -12.59 2.58
C ARG A 55 -5.53 -13.07 3.18
N GLY A 56 -5.46 -13.10 4.51
CA GLY A 56 -4.27 -13.56 5.24
C GLY A 56 -3.13 -12.54 5.32
N VAL A 57 -3.36 -11.31 4.85
CA VAL A 57 -2.42 -10.20 4.91
C VAL A 57 -2.94 -9.15 5.89
N ILE A 58 -2.08 -8.65 6.75
CA ILE A 58 -2.41 -7.54 7.65
C ILE A 58 -2.36 -6.25 6.85
N LEU A 59 -3.38 -5.40 7.01
CA LEU A 59 -3.38 -4.05 6.49
C LEU A 59 -3.06 -3.07 7.61
N LEU A 60 -1.95 -2.34 7.46
CA LEU A 60 -1.60 -1.21 8.33
C LEU A 60 -1.87 0.10 7.57
N ALA A 61 -2.80 0.90 8.07
CA ALA A 61 -3.05 2.24 7.58
C ALA A 61 -2.27 3.25 8.44
N ASP A 62 -1.21 3.84 7.87
CA ASP A 62 -0.51 4.99 8.44
C ASP A 62 -1.22 6.27 8.00
N MET A 63 -2.03 6.81 8.89
CA MET A 63 -2.85 8.00 8.64
C MET A 63 -2.23 9.29 9.18
N ALA A 64 -0.97 9.29 9.62
CA ALA A 64 -0.39 10.41 10.38
C ALA A 64 -0.55 11.80 9.69
N HIS A 65 -0.54 11.84 8.36
CA HIS A 65 -0.66 13.10 7.59
C HIS A 65 -2.10 13.47 7.21
N ILE A 66 -3.06 12.55 7.37
CA ILE A 66 -4.48 12.77 7.06
C ILE A 66 -5.37 12.73 8.32
N SER A 67 -4.81 12.32 9.46
CA SER A 67 -5.51 12.26 10.76
C SER A 67 -5.37 13.53 11.58
N THR A 68 -4.65 14.53 11.06
CA THR A 68 -4.44 15.79 11.78
C THR A 68 -5.58 16.74 11.45
N ASP A 69 -6.76 16.42 11.99
CA ASP A 69 -7.94 17.28 12.16
C ASP A 69 -8.64 16.87 13.48
#